data_AF-A0A957IU22-F1
#
_entry.id   AF-A0A957IU22-F1
#
_cell.length_a   1.000
_cell.length_b   1.000
_cell.length_c   1.000
_cell.angle_alpha   90.00
_cell.angle_beta   90.00
_cell.angle_gamma   90.00
#
_symmetry.space_group_name_H-M   'P 1'
#
loop_
_entity.id
_entity.type
_entity.pdbx_description
1 polymer ?
#
loop_
_entity_poly.entity_id
_entity_poly.type
_entity_poly.pdbx_seq_one_letter_code
_entity_poly.pdbx_strand_id
1 'polypeptide(L)'
;MNKFEWFILLLLLGLLLFPNPTSSLLLLVVPLLWLVRWLATRQFVPPTPINTAIFLLLLMVGVSLFATFDINLSFPKIAGMVMGIALFYGAINVMRIYRLGGWFVLAFVVAAGTGLALVGTIGTHWQPPFGFLNVLETAVPAQYRTIPETSNTVNLNELAGVLDWLVPLLLVLLVASWRRWPLWLRLPLLATTGLLSGLLVATLSRGGIAACGLALLVILAIRFRWGRWLLVEVAIAAIIVFF
;
A
#
# COMPACT_ATOMS: atom_id res chain seq x y z
N MET A 1 -4.69 13.88 -22.93
CA MET A 1 -5.49 13.51 -21.75
C MET A 1 -4.73 12.63 -20.74
N ASN A 2 -3.96 11.61 -21.17
CA ASN A 2 -3.18 10.72 -20.29
C ASN A 2 -2.25 11.41 -19.27
N LYS A 3 -1.79 12.63 -19.55
CA LYS A 3 -0.89 13.40 -18.65
C LYS A 3 -1.56 13.81 -17.33
N PHE A 4 -2.85 14.12 -17.36
CA PHE A 4 -3.59 14.62 -16.19
C PHE A 4 -4.37 13.52 -15.45
N GLU A 5 -4.46 12.33 -16.03
CA GLU A 5 -5.24 11.22 -15.47
C GLU A 5 -4.83 10.90 -14.03
N TRP A 6 -3.53 10.81 -13.76
CA TRP A 6 -3.04 10.52 -12.40
C TRP A 6 -3.40 11.62 -11.40
N PHE A 7 -3.37 12.90 -11.79
CA PHE A 7 -3.79 14.00 -10.93
C PHE A 7 -5.29 13.98 -10.65
N ILE A 8 -6.11 13.66 -11.65
CA ILE A 8 -7.56 13.51 -11.47
C ILE A 8 -7.84 12.36 -10.50
N LEU A 9 -7.13 11.24 -10.64
CA LEU A 9 -7.24 10.12 -9.70
C LEU A 9 -6.78 10.51 -8.29
N LEU A 10 -5.72 11.28 -8.12
CA LEU A 10 -5.31 11.76 -6.79
C LEU A 10 -6.38 12.68 -6.15
N LEU A 11 -7.02 13.53 -6.95
CA LEU A 11 -8.12 14.37 -6.47
C LEU A 11 -9.33 13.51 -6.06
N LEU A 12 -9.68 12.52 -6.88
CA LEU A 12 -10.74 11.55 -6.56
C LEU A 12 -10.40 10.74 -5.30
N LEU A 13 -9.12 10.42 -5.05
CA LEU A 13 -8.71 9.67 -3.87
C LEU A 13 -9.04 10.45 -2.59
N GLY A 14 -8.78 11.76 -2.59
CA GLY A 14 -9.14 12.62 -1.46
C GLY A 14 -10.65 12.69 -1.23
N LEU A 15 -11.45 12.70 -2.30
CA LEU A 15 -12.92 12.71 -2.22
C LEU A 15 -13.51 11.35 -1.80
N LEU A 16 -12.88 10.25 -2.22
CA LEU A 16 -13.32 8.87 -1.97
C LEU A 16 -12.67 8.23 -0.75
N LEU A 17 -11.92 9.00 0.05
CA LEU A 17 -11.24 8.49 1.24
C LEU A 17 -12.24 7.98 2.29
N PHE A 18 -13.45 8.56 2.32
CA PHE A 18 -14.59 8.10 3.10
C PHE A 18 -15.79 7.89 2.17
N PRO A 19 -15.84 6.76 1.43
CA PRO A 19 -16.82 6.56 0.39
C PRO A 19 -18.21 6.34 1.01
N ASN A 20 -19.13 7.28 0.78
CA ASN A 20 -20.54 7.09 1.07
C ASN A 20 -21.28 6.59 -0.19
N PRO A 21 -22.50 6.02 -0.06
CA PRO A 21 -23.28 5.55 -1.21
C PRO A 21 -23.53 6.61 -2.28
N THR A 22 -23.54 7.91 -1.94
CA THR A 22 -23.71 9.00 -2.91
C THR A 22 -22.42 9.31 -3.68
N SER A 23 -21.26 9.20 -3.03
CA SER A 23 -19.93 9.35 -3.65
C SER A 23 -19.55 8.16 -4.51
N SER A 24 -20.28 7.04 -4.41
CA SER A 24 -20.11 5.87 -5.30
C SER A 24 -20.20 6.23 -6.78
N LEU A 25 -21.00 7.25 -7.13
CA LEU A 25 -21.11 7.74 -8.50
C LEU A 25 -19.79 8.30 -9.03
N LEU A 26 -18.93 8.83 -8.14
CA LEU A 26 -17.61 9.31 -8.52
C LEU A 26 -16.68 8.17 -8.96
N LEU A 27 -16.94 6.92 -8.54
CA LEU A 27 -16.19 5.77 -9.05
C LEU A 27 -16.43 5.55 -10.55
N LEU A 28 -17.54 6.01 -11.12
CA LEU A 28 -17.78 5.95 -12.57
C LEU A 28 -16.78 6.80 -13.37
N VAL A 29 -16.09 7.74 -12.72
CA VAL A 29 -15.00 8.48 -13.36
C VAL A 29 -13.85 7.54 -13.74
N VAL A 30 -13.59 6.48 -12.96
CA VAL A 30 -12.53 5.50 -13.27
C VAL A 30 -12.75 4.80 -14.63
N PRO A 31 -13.87 4.11 -14.89
CA PRO A 31 -14.12 3.49 -16.17
C PRO A 31 -14.25 4.53 -17.30
N LEU A 32 -14.75 5.74 -17.04
CA LEU A 32 -14.74 6.82 -18.04
C LEU A 32 -13.33 7.22 -18.44
N LEU A 33 -12.40 7.37 -17.49
CA LEU A 33 -10.99 7.65 -17.77
C LEU A 33 -10.35 6.51 -18.58
N TRP A 34 -10.67 5.26 -18.27
CA TRP A 34 -10.22 4.10 -19.05
C TRP A 34 -10.82 4.07 -20.46
N LEU A 35 -12.09 4.43 -20.63
CA LEU A 35 -12.75 4.55 -21.92
C LEU A 35 -12.10 5.63 -22.78
N VAL A 36 -11.88 6.82 -22.22
CA VAL A 36 -11.15 7.92 -22.90
C VAL A 36 -9.76 7.45 -23.30
N ARG A 37 -9.05 6.75 -22.42
CA ARG A 37 -7.73 6.21 -22.72
C ARG A 37 -7.79 5.20 -23.86
N TRP A 38 -8.77 4.31 -23.86
CA TRP A 38 -8.98 3.35 -24.95
C TRP A 38 -9.27 4.06 -26.28
N LEU A 39 -10.11 5.09 -26.28
CA LEU A 39 -10.37 5.90 -27.49
C LEU A 39 -9.10 6.59 -27.99
N ALA A 40 -8.24 7.08 -27.09
CA ALA A 40 -7.01 7.80 -27.45
C ALA A 40 -5.83 6.90 -27.83
N THR A 41 -5.71 5.70 -27.25
CA THR A 41 -4.51 4.85 -27.34
C THR A 41 -4.79 3.41 -27.79
N ARG A 42 -6.07 3.04 -27.95
CA ARG A 42 -6.53 1.66 -28.20
C ARG A 42 -6.12 0.66 -27.12
N GLN A 43 -5.74 1.13 -25.93
CA GLN A 43 -5.36 0.31 -24.78
C GLN A 43 -6.15 0.76 -23.54
N PHE A 44 -6.80 -0.18 -22.86
CA PHE A 44 -7.49 0.09 -21.59
C PHE A 44 -6.51 0.27 -20.43
N VAL A 45 -5.53 -0.64 -20.33
CA VAL A 45 -4.49 -0.63 -19.29
C VAL A 45 -3.12 -0.79 -19.92
N PRO A 46 -2.08 -0.11 -19.40
CA PRO A 46 -0.73 -0.28 -19.88
C PRO A 46 -0.25 -1.72 -19.62
N PRO A 47 0.51 -2.35 -20.55
CA PRO A 47 1.03 -3.70 -20.35
C PRO A 47 2.06 -3.73 -19.23
N THR A 48 1.82 -4.48 -18.16
CA THR A 48 2.79 -4.70 -17.08
C THR A 48 2.84 -6.17 -16.68
N PRO A 49 3.98 -6.67 -16.16
CA PRO A 49 4.08 -8.07 -15.72
C PRO A 49 3.14 -8.40 -14.54
N ILE A 50 2.61 -7.37 -13.85
CA ILE A 50 1.71 -7.52 -12.70
C ILE A 50 0.24 -7.61 -13.15
N ASN A 51 -0.08 -7.40 -14.44
CA ASN A 51 -1.46 -7.42 -14.94
C ASN A 51 -2.18 -8.74 -14.62
N THR A 52 -1.48 -9.88 -14.71
CA THR A 52 -2.05 -11.20 -14.37
C THR A 52 -2.41 -11.28 -12.88
N ALA A 53 -1.56 -10.76 -11.99
CA ALA A 53 -1.83 -10.74 -10.56
C ALA A 53 -3.02 -9.82 -10.22
N ILE A 54 -3.12 -8.65 -10.87
CA ILE A 54 -4.27 -7.74 -10.71
C ILE A 54 -5.56 -8.38 -11.21
N PHE A 55 -5.50 -9.12 -12.33
CA PHE A 55 -6.66 -9.84 -12.84
C PHE A 55 -7.13 -10.93 -11.87
N LEU A 56 -6.21 -11.73 -11.33
CA LEU A 56 -6.53 -12.73 -10.31
C LEU A 56 -7.11 -12.08 -9.03
N LEU A 57 -6.55 -10.93 -8.61
CA LEU A 57 -7.07 -10.16 -7.49
C LEU A 57 -8.52 -9.71 -7.75
N LEU A 58 -8.80 -9.13 -8.92
CA LEU A 58 -10.14 -8.70 -9.30
C LEU A 58 -11.13 -9.87 -9.38
N LEU A 59 -10.68 -11.03 -9.86
CA LEU A 59 -11.48 -12.25 -9.85
C LEU A 59 -11.84 -12.65 -8.42
N MET A 60 -10.86 -12.66 -7.51
CA MET A 60 -11.10 -12.98 -6.10
C MET A 60 -11.97 -11.96 -5.38
N VAL A 61 -11.93 -10.69 -5.77
CA VAL A 61 -12.89 -9.68 -5.30
C VAL A 61 -14.30 -10.01 -5.76
N GLY A 62 -14.45 -10.48 -7.00
CA GLY A 62 -15.73 -10.98 -7.52
C GLY A 62 -16.26 -12.17 -6.71
N VAL A 63 -15.39 -13.13 -6.36
CA VAL A 63 -15.75 -14.26 -5.49
C VAL A 63 -16.15 -13.76 -4.09
N SER A 64 -15.39 -12.82 -3.53
CA SER A 64 -15.71 -12.19 -2.24
C SER A 64 -17.08 -11.51 -2.26
N LEU A 65 -17.37 -10.74 -3.32
CA LEU A 65 -18.67 -10.11 -3.53
C LEU A 65 -19.83 -11.10 -3.60
N PHE A 66 -19.61 -12.25 -4.24
CA PHE A 66 -20.60 -13.31 -4.30
C PHE A 66 -20.87 -13.95 -2.94
N ALA A 67 -19.85 -14.01 -2.07
CA ALA A 67 -19.96 -14.56 -0.72
C ALA A 67 -20.42 -13.55 0.34
N THR A 68 -20.38 -12.24 0.04
CA THR A 68 -20.76 -11.17 0.96
C THR A 68 -22.26 -11.14 1.22
N PHE A 69 -22.65 -11.11 2.51
CA PHE A 69 -24.05 -10.99 2.94
C PHE A 69 -24.59 -9.54 2.91
N ASP A 70 -23.75 -8.53 3.19
CA ASP A 70 -24.12 -7.11 3.18
C ASP A 70 -23.16 -6.29 2.32
N ILE A 71 -23.70 -5.73 1.22
CA ILE A 71 -22.94 -4.93 0.27
C ILE A 71 -22.41 -3.64 0.90
N ASN A 72 -23.10 -3.07 1.88
CA ASN A 72 -22.69 -1.80 2.50
C ASN A 72 -21.36 -1.95 3.25
N LEU A 73 -21.10 -3.12 3.85
CA LEU A 73 -19.84 -3.40 4.54
C LEU A 73 -18.67 -3.68 3.58
N SER A 74 -18.97 -4.20 2.38
CA SER A 74 -17.93 -4.57 1.40
C SER A 74 -17.63 -3.46 0.40
N PHE A 75 -18.60 -2.57 0.15
CA PHE A 75 -18.51 -1.52 -0.86
C PHE A 75 -17.30 -0.60 -0.67
N PRO A 76 -16.99 -0.06 0.54
CA PRO A 76 -15.82 0.78 0.76
C PRO A 76 -14.50 0.09 0.40
N LYS A 77 -14.38 -1.20 0.70
CA LYS A 77 -13.18 -2.01 0.38
C LYS A 77 -13.02 -2.21 -1.12
N ILE A 78 -14.12 -2.44 -1.83
CA ILE A 78 -14.11 -2.63 -3.29
C ILE A 78 -13.81 -1.30 -3.98
N ALA A 79 -14.46 -0.22 -3.55
CA ALA A 79 -14.19 1.14 -4.02
C ALA A 79 -12.71 1.50 -3.87
N GLY A 80 -12.15 1.27 -2.67
CA GLY A 80 -10.73 1.45 -2.39
C GLY A 80 -9.83 0.60 -3.29
N MET A 81 -10.20 -0.65 -3.55
CA MET A 81 -9.41 -1.52 -4.42
C MET A 81 -9.44 -1.08 -5.89
N VAL A 82 -10.63 -0.78 -6.43
CA VAL A 82 -10.77 -0.24 -7.79
C VAL A 82 -9.96 1.06 -7.93
N MET A 83 -10.03 1.92 -6.93
CA MET A 83 -9.28 3.16 -6.90
C MET A 83 -7.77 2.93 -6.84
N GLY A 84 -7.30 1.98 -6.01
CA GLY A 84 -5.90 1.59 -5.94
C GLY A 84 -5.37 1.05 -7.27
N ILE A 85 -6.15 0.22 -7.96
CA ILE A 85 -5.80 -0.30 -9.30
C ILE A 85 -5.73 0.83 -10.33
N ALA A 86 -6.68 1.76 -10.30
CA ALA A 86 -6.68 2.91 -11.19
C ALA A 86 -5.43 3.79 -10.96
N LEU A 87 -5.12 4.11 -9.69
CA LEU A 87 -3.93 4.86 -9.30
C LEU A 87 -2.64 4.15 -9.70
N PHE A 88 -2.57 2.83 -9.56
CA PHE A 88 -1.43 2.03 -9.99
C PHE A 88 -1.17 2.17 -11.50
N TYR A 89 -2.20 1.96 -12.33
CA TYR A 89 -2.05 2.14 -13.78
C TYR A 89 -1.77 3.58 -14.18
N GLY A 90 -2.34 4.56 -13.47
CA GLY A 90 -2.02 5.98 -13.64
C GLY A 90 -0.54 6.27 -13.33
N ALA A 91 -0.01 5.71 -12.24
CA ALA A 91 1.39 5.83 -11.87
C ALA A 91 2.33 5.22 -12.92
N ILE A 92 2.00 4.05 -13.47
CA ILE A 92 2.76 3.44 -14.58
C ILE A 92 2.82 4.37 -15.79
N ASN A 93 1.69 5.00 -16.14
CA ASN A 93 1.67 5.97 -17.23
C ASN A 93 2.57 7.18 -16.95
N VAL A 94 2.52 7.73 -15.73
CA VAL A 94 3.39 8.85 -15.32
C VAL A 94 4.87 8.45 -15.43
N MET A 95 5.23 7.26 -14.97
CA MET A 95 6.60 6.74 -15.05
C MET A 95 7.10 6.58 -16.49
N ARG A 96 6.21 6.25 -17.44
CA ARG A 96 6.54 6.09 -18.87
C ARG A 96 6.66 7.41 -19.61
N ILE A 97 5.77 8.36 -19.31
CA ILE A 97 5.68 9.63 -20.03
C ILE A 97 6.73 10.62 -19.56
N TYR A 98 7.00 10.68 -18.25
CA TYR A 98 7.87 11.68 -17.66
C TYR A 98 9.20 11.07 -17.23
N ARG A 99 10.31 11.69 -17.63
CA ARG A 99 11.68 11.27 -17.26
C ARG A 99 11.88 11.16 -15.75
N LEU A 100 11.25 12.04 -14.97
CA LEU A 100 11.30 12.04 -13.50
C LEU A 100 10.08 11.36 -12.85
N GLY A 101 9.18 10.77 -13.65
CA GLY A 101 7.92 10.19 -13.19
C GLY A 101 8.11 9.12 -12.11
N GLY A 102 9.16 8.29 -12.23
CA GLY A 102 9.52 7.30 -11.21
C GLY A 102 9.80 7.90 -9.84
N TRP A 103 10.52 9.03 -9.78
CA TRP A 103 10.80 9.72 -8.52
C TRP A 103 9.56 10.35 -7.91
N PHE A 104 8.67 10.92 -8.73
CA PHE A 104 7.40 11.48 -8.25
C PHE A 104 6.48 10.40 -7.67
N VAL A 105 6.32 9.28 -8.39
CA VAL A 105 5.52 8.16 -7.89
C VAL A 105 6.13 7.59 -6.62
N LEU A 106 7.46 7.43 -6.57
CA LEU A 106 8.13 6.95 -5.37
C LEU A 106 7.93 7.90 -4.18
N ALA A 107 8.13 9.20 -4.39
CA ALA A 107 7.92 10.20 -3.34
C ALA A 107 6.48 10.19 -2.84
N PHE A 108 5.49 10.07 -3.73
CA PHE A 108 4.09 9.94 -3.36
C PHE A 108 3.85 8.67 -2.53
N VAL A 109 4.33 7.52 -2.98
CA VAL A 109 4.15 6.24 -2.28
C VAL A 109 4.77 6.28 -0.88
N VAL A 110 5.98 6.81 -0.75
CA VAL A 110 6.66 6.97 0.55
C VAL A 110 5.91 7.95 1.45
N ALA A 111 5.51 9.11 0.93
CA ALA A 111 4.78 10.12 1.70
C ALA A 111 3.41 9.62 2.15
N ALA A 112 2.63 9.04 1.24
CA ALA A 112 1.29 8.52 1.54
C ALA A 112 1.36 7.34 2.51
N GLY A 113 2.26 6.38 2.28
CA GLY A 113 2.43 5.23 3.17
C GLY A 113 2.93 5.64 4.57
N THR A 114 3.87 6.58 4.65
CA THR A 114 4.33 7.13 5.94
C THR A 114 3.20 7.89 6.64
N GLY A 115 2.45 8.70 5.91
CA GLY A 115 1.28 9.40 6.44
C GLY A 115 0.23 8.45 7.01
N LEU A 116 -0.14 7.41 6.26
CA LEU A 116 -1.05 6.36 6.71
C LEU A 116 -0.52 5.63 7.95
N ALA A 117 0.79 5.32 7.99
CA ALA A 117 1.40 4.69 9.16
C ALA A 117 1.34 5.58 10.41
N LEU A 118 1.56 6.89 10.25
CA LEU A 118 1.48 7.86 11.35
C LEU A 118 0.02 8.02 11.84
N VAL A 119 -0.93 8.14 10.91
CA VAL A 119 -2.37 8.20 11.25
C VAL A 119 -2.79 6.91 11.96
N GLY A 120 -2.39 5.75 11.45
CA GLY A 120 -2.62 4.46 12.10
C GLY A 120 -2.00 4.39 13.48
N THR A 121 -0.81 4.95 13.67
CA THR A 121 -0.13 4.97 14.99
C THR A 121 -0.93 5.72 16.05
N ILE A 122 -1.58 6.82 15.65
CA ILE A 122 -2.42 7.63 16.52
C ILE A 122 -3.78 6.96 16.77
N GLY A 123 -4.33 6.32 15.74
CA GLY A 123 -5.66 5.70 15.78
C GLY A 123 -5.70 4.27 16.31
N THR A 124 -4.56 3.69 16.71
CA THR A 124 -4.46 2.31 17.17
C THR A 124 -4.23 2.22 18.67
N HIS A 125 -4.88 1.26 19.32
CA HIS A 125 -4.54 0.89 20.68
C HIS A 125 -3.41 -0.16 20.70
N TRP A 126 -2.26 0.25 21.23
CA TRP A 126 -1.04 -0.55 21.30
C TRP A 126 -1.02 -1.50 22.49
N GLN A 127 -0.67 -2.76 22.23
CA GLN A 127 -0.54 -3.82 23.24
C GLN A 127 0.83 -3.78 23.93
N PRO A 128 0.97 -4.30 25.17
CA PRO A 128 2.27 -4.49 25.80
C PRO A 128 3.22 -5.34 24.92
N PRO A 129 4.52 -5.01 24.82
CA PRO A 129 5.25 -3.98 25.59
C PRO A 129 5.17 -2.56 25.01
N PHE A 130 4.52 -2.36 23.86
CA PHE A 130 4.47 -1.10 23.14
C PHE A 130 3.39 -0.13 23.63
N GLY A 131 2.77 -0.41 24.78
CA GLY A 131 1.68 0.40 25.34
C GLY A 131 2.06 1.86 25.63
N PHE A 132 3.35 2.20 25.70
CA PHE A 132 3.82 3.60 25.81
C PHE A 132 3.41 4.45 24.60
N LEU A 133 3.18 3.84 23.42
CA LEU A 133 2.70 4.55 22.23
C LEU A 133 1.27 5.07 22.37
N ASN A 134 0.48 4.53 23.32
CA ASN A 134 -0.88 5.02 23.61
C ASN A 134 -0.88 6.47 24.14
N VAL A 135 0.27 7.01 24.57
CA VAL A 135 0.41 8.45 24.87
C VAL A 135 0.04 9.30 23.65
N LEU A 136 0.34 8.83 22.43
CA LEU A 136 0.00 9.53 21.19
C LEU A 136 -1.51 9.58 20.95
N GLU A 137 -2.25 8.56 21.40
CA GLU A 137 -3.71 8.55 21.31
C GLU A 137 -4.31 9.70 22.13
N THR A 138 -3.75 9.98 23.31
CA THR A 138 -4.22 11.06 24.20
C THR A 138 -4.00 12.45 23.61
N ALA A 139 -3.07 12.62 22.68
CA ALA A 139 -2.78 13.90 22.04
C ALA A 139 -3.87 14.34 21.05
N VAL A 140 -4.71 13.42 20.57
CA VAL A 140 -5.80 13.73 19.63
C VAL A 140 -7.14 13.80 20.36
N PRO A 141 -7.93 14.88 20.20
CA PRO A 141 -9.26 14.98 20.80
C PRO A 141 -10.15 13.81 20.38
N ALA A 142 -10.97 13.30 21.30
CA ALA A 142 -11.84 12.13 21.07
C ALA A 142 -12.75 12.28 19.84
N GLN A 143 -13.13 13.51 19.49
CA GLN A 143 -13.96 13.86 18.32
C GLN A 143 -13.31 13.50 16.97
N TYR A 144 -11.97 13.43 16.92
CA TYR A 144 -11.22 13.08 15.71
C TYR A 144 -10.71 11.63 15.72
N ARG A 145 -11.03 10.85 16.77
CA ARG A 145 -10.64 9.44 16.88
C ARG A 145 -11.62 8.49 16.19
N THR A 146 -12.85 8.95 15.94
CA THR A 146 -13.86 8.16 15.24
C THR A 146 -13.59 8.19 13.74
N ILE A 147 -12.93 7.15 13.24
CA ILE A 147 -12.89 6.88 11.80
C ILE A 147 -14.25 6.25 11.44
N PRO A 148 -14.98 6.81 10.46
CA PRO A 148 -16.22 6.21 9.98
C PRO A 148 -16.01 4.71 9.70
N GLU A 149 -16.94 3.86 10.15
CA GLU A 149 -16.98 2.41 9.86
C GLU A 149 -16.00 1.50 10.62
N THR A 150 -15.16 2.02 11.52
CA THR A 150 -14.31 1.18 12.40
C THR A 150 -14.79 1.21 13.85
N SER A 151 -14.41 0.20 14.64
CA SER A 151 -14.72 0.07 16.07
C SER A 151 -13.91 1.07 16.94
N ASN A 152 -13.91 2.35 16.57
CA ASN A 152 -13.16 3.46 17.18
C ASN A 152 -11.62 3.33 17.19
N THR A 153 -11.07 2.25 16.64
CA THR A 153 -9.63 2.00 16.61
C THR A 153 -9.23 1.33 15.29
N VAL A 154 -8.07 1.72 14.78
CA VAL A 154 -7.42 1.08 13.63
C VAL A 154 -6.90 -0.29 14.06
N ASN A 155 -7.13 -1.31 13.24
CA ASN A 155 -6.65 -2.65 13.52
C ASN A 155 -5.13 -2.74 13.30
N LEU A 156 -4.39 -3.29 14.27
CA LEU A 156 -2.93 -3.50 14.18
C LEU A 156 -2.52 -4.33 12.95
N ASN A 157 -3.34 -5.29 12.51
CA ASN A 157 -3.07 -6.08 11.32
C ASN A 157 -3.25 -5.28 10.02
N GLU A 158 -4.19 -4.33 9.98
CA GLU A 158 -4.36 -3.44 8.83
C GLU A 158 -3.19 -2.46 8.72
N LEU A 159 -2.76 -1.90 9.87
CA LEU A 159 -1.55 -1.08 9.93
C LEU A 159 -0.31 -1.87 9.48
N ALA A 160 -0.17 -3.12 9.93
CA ALA A 160 0.92 -3.99 9.50
C ALA A 160 0.91 -4.23 7.98
N GLY A 161 -0.28 -4.38 7.38
CA GLY A 161 -0.45 -4.50 5.92
C GLY A 161 -0.14 -3.22 5.13
N VAL A 162 -0.05 -2.06 5.77
CA VAL A 162 0.51 -0.84 5.13
C VAL A 162 2.03 -0.84 5.23
N LEU A 163 2.57 -1.30 6.36
CA LEU A 163 3.99 -1.28 6.66
C LEU A 163 4.77 -2.38 5.91
N ASP A 164 4.15 -3.53 5.64
CA ASP A 164 4.80 -4.71 5.08
C ASP A 164 5.33 -4.52 3.64
N TRP A 165 4.70 -3.67 2.82
CA TRP A 165 5.18 -3.31 1.49
C TRP A 165 6.05 -2.05 1.49
N LEU A 166 5.88 -1.18 2.48
CA LEU A 166 6.62 0.08 2.60
C LEU A 166 8.01 -0.10 3.21
N VAL A 167 8.14 -0.93 4.25
CA VAL A 167 9.42 -1.19 4.93
C VAL A 167 10.46 -1.82 3.98
N PRO A 168 10.15 -2.89 3.21
CA PRO A 168 11.10 -3.43 2.25
C PRO A 168 11.53 -2.41 1.19
N LEU A 169 10.60 -1.58 0.71
CA LEU A 169 10.88 -0.52 -0.26
C LEU A 169 11.90 0.48 0.31
N LEU A 170 11.66 0.97 1.54
CA LEU A 170 12.53 1.93 2.20
C LEU A 170 13.90 1.35 2.52
N LEU A 171 13.97 0.09 2.97
CA LEU A 171 15.23 -0.61 3.20
C LEU A 171 16.06 -0.72 1.92
N VAL A 172 15.44 -1.09 0.79
CA VAL A 172 16.13 -1.15 -0.50
C VAL A 172 16.65 0.22 -0.92
N LEU A 173 15.85 1.28 -0.76
CA LEU A 173 16.28 2.65 -1.05
C LEU A 173 17.42 3.10 -0.14
N LEU A 174 17.38 2.77 1.14
CA LEU A 174 18.43 3.10 2.11
C LEU A 174 19.74 2.42 1.73
N VAL A 175 19.70 1.13 1.42
CA VAL A 175 20.89 0.37 0.96
C VAL A 175 21.42 0.93 -0.36
N ALA A 176 20.55 1.22 -1.33
CA ALA A 176 20.95 1.76 -2.62
C ALA A 176 21.54 3.18 -2.54
N SER A 177 21.05 3.99 -1.60
CA SER A 177 21.50 5.37 -1.38
C SER A 177 22.76 5.48 -0.54
N TRP A 178 23.14 4.43 0.20
CA TRP A 178 24.21 4.41 1.20
C TRP A 178 25.59 4.87 0.71
N ARG A 179 25.88 4.74 -0.59
CA ARG A 179 27.13 5.26 -1.18
C ARG A 179 26.92 6.43 -2.14
N ARG A 180 25.69 6.64 -2.61
CA ARG A 180 25.41 7.53 -3.75
C ARG A 180 24.83 8.87 -3.35
N TRP A 181 24.13 8.95 -2.22
CA TRP A 181 23.40 10.16 -1.83
C TRP A 181 24.14 10.95 -0.75
N PRO A 182 23.99 12.28 -0.66
CA PRO A 182 24.56 13.05 0.44
C PRO A 182 23.88 12.72 1.79
N LEU A 183 24.58 12.99 2.89
CA LEU A 183 24.15 12.65 4.25
C LEU A 183 22.75 13.21 4.60
N TRP A 184 22.44 14.44 4.16
CA TRP A 184 21.17 15.10 4.45
C TRP A 184 19.94 14.41 3.83
N LEU A 185 20.11 13.63 2.76
CA LEU A 185 19.05 12.77 2.22
C LEU A 185 19.01 11.39 2.89
N ARG A 186 20.16 10.90 3.35
CA ARG A 186 20.25 9.59 4.02
C ARG A 186 19.67 9.61 5.42
N LEU A 187 19.91 10.66 6.20
CA LEU A 187 19.41 10.78 7.57
C LEU A 187 17.88 10.69 7.68
N PRO A 188 17.08 11.46 6.92
CA PRO A 188 15.62 11.32 6.97
C PRO A 188 15.18 9.94 6.49
N LEU A 189 15.78 9.39 5.43
CA LEU A 189 15.47 8.05 4.96
C LEU A 189 15.76 6.98 6.01
N LEU A 190 16.89 7.06 6.70
CA LEU A 190 17.26 6.18 7.81
C LEU A 190 16.26 6.30 8.96
N ALA A 191 15.91 7.53 9.35
CA ALA A 191 14.95 7.80 10.41
C ALA A 191 13.57 7.24 10.07
N THR A 192 13.04 7.50 8.87
CA THR A 192 11.75 6.97 8.41
C THR A 192 11.78 5.44 8.34
N THR A 193 12.85 4.84 7.78
CA THR A 193 12.97 3.39 7.69
C THR A 193 13.00 2.75 9.08
N GLY A 194 13.78 3.31 10.01
CA GLY A 194 13.87 2.83 11.39
C GLY A 194 12.54 2.94 12.12
N LEU A 195 11.87 4.10 12.01
CA LEU A 195 10.55 4.32 12.60
C LEU A 195 9.53 3.30 12.09
N LEU A 196 9.38 3.16 10.78
CA LEU A 196 8.36 2.28 10.20
C LEU A 196 8.66 0.80 10.44
N SER A 197 9.93 0.40 10.45
CA SER A 197 10.33 -0.95 10.85
C SER A 197 10.00 -1.22 12.32
N GLY A 198 10.26 -0.26 13.20
CA GLY A 198 9.89 -0.34 14.61
C GLY A 198 8.39 -0.44 14.82
N LEU A 199 7.61 0.35 14.09
CA LEU A 199 6.14 0.26 14.11
C LEU A 199 5.64 -1.09 13.61
N LEU A 200 6.25 -1.65 12.55
CA LEU A 200 5.87 -2.97 12.04
C LEU A 200 6.05 -4.04 13.11
N VAL A 201 7.18 -4.03 13.83
CA VAL A 201 7.41 -4.93 14.97
C VAL A 201 6.40 -4.66 16.09
N ALA A 202 6.11 -3.40 16.38
CA ALA A 202 5.16 -3.00 17.40
C ALA A 202 3.72 -3.45 17.10
N THR A 203 3.37 -3.68 15.81
CA THR A 203 2.06 -4.24 15.47
C THR A 203 1.84 -5.65 15.99
N LEU A 204 2.92 -6.38 16.31
CA LEU A 204 2.90 -7.81 16.66
C LEU A 204 2.17 -8.69 15.63
N SER A 205 1.96 -8.19 14.42
CA SER A 205 1.27 -8.92 13.35
C SER A 205 2.22 -9.94 12.72
N ARG A 206 2.02 -11.21 13.07
CA ARG A 206 2.79 -12.33 12.48
C ARG A 206 2.71 -12.33 10.95
N GLY A 207 1.53 -12.01 10.40
CA GLY A 207 1.31 -11.90 8.96
C GLY A 207 2.12 -10.79 8.32
N GLY A 208 2.06 -9.57 8.86
CA GLY A 208 2.81 -8.43 8.31
C GLY A 208 4.33 -8.61 8.41
N ILE A 209 4.82 -9.15 9.53
CA ILE A 209 6.26 -9.46 9.70
C ILE A 209 6.71 -10.54 8.71
N ALA A 210 5.92 -11.60 8.54
CA ALA A 210 6.21 -12.66 7.58
C ALA A 210 6.20 -12.15 6.12
N ALA A 211 5.21 -11.31 5.76
CA ALA A 211 5.10 -10.70 4.44
C ALA A 211 6.31 -9.80 4.13
N CYS A 212 6.70 -8.94 5.08
CA CYS A 212 7.89 -8.10 4.96
C CYS A 212 9.16 -8.93 4.81
N GLY A 213 9.32 -9.99 5.61
CA GLY A 213 10.45 -10.92 5.52
C GLY A 213 10.52 -11.62 4.16
N LEU A 214 9.38 -12.13 3.68
CA LEU A 214 9.28 -12.75 2.36
C LEU A 214 9.64 -11.78 1.23
N ALA A 215 9.14 -10.53 1.29
CA ALA A 215 9.48 -9.51 0.32
C ALA A 215 11.00 -9.25 0.26
N LEU A 216 11.66 -9.11 1.42
CA LEU A 216 13.11 -8.95 1.50
C LEU A 216 13.87 -10.17 0.94
N LEU A 217 13.41 -11.39 1.25
CA LEU A 217 14.00 -12.62 0.72
C LEU A 217 13.90 -12.68 -0.81
N VAL A 218 12.74 -12.34 -1.38
CA VAL A 218 12.54 -12.29 -2.83
C VAL A 218 13.48 -11.26 -3.46
N ILE A 219 13.61 -10.08 -2.86
CA ILE A 219 14.54 -9.03 -3.33
C ILE A 219 15.99 -9.54 -3.31
N LEU A 220 16.41 -10.20 -2.24
CA LEU A 220 17.75 -10.79 -2.14
C LEU A 220 17.98 -11.90 -3.17
N ALA A 221 16.98 -12.74 -3.42
CA ALA A 221 17.05 -13.83 -4.40
C ALA A 221 17.14 -13.33 -5.84
N ILE A 222 16.46 -12.22 -6.15
CA ILE A 222 16.58 -11.55 -7.45
C ILE A 222 17.96 -10.89 -7.57
N ARG A 223 18.44 -10.25 -6.50
CA ARG A 223 19.70 -9.48 -6.51
C ARG A 223 20.96 -10.35 -6.51
N PHE A 224 20.92 -11.50 -5.84
CA PHE A 224 22.06 -12.39 -5.64
C PHE A 224 21.71 -13.80 -6.13
N ARG A 225 22.58 -14.36 -6.98
CA ARG A 225 22.43 -15.71 -7.55
C ARG A 225 22.24 -16.82 -6.50
N TRP A 226 22.83 -16.66 -5.31
CA TRP A 226 22.71 -17.59 -4.19
C TRP A 226 21.40 -17.43 -3.40
N GLY A 227 20.78 -16.24 -3.43
CA GLY A 227 19.54 -15.99 -2.68
C GLY A 227 18.34 -16.81 -3.21
N ARG A 228 18.44 -17.36 -4.42
CA ARG A 228 17.43 -18.29 -4.95
C ARG A 228 17.33 -19.57 -4.12
N TRP A 229 18.43 -20.05 -3.55
CA TRP A 229 18.43 -21.24 -2.68
C TRP A 229 17.74 -20.96 -1.35
N LEU A 230 17.93 -19.76 -0.78
CA LEU A 230 17.19 -19.31 0.41
C LEU A 230 15.68 -19.30 0.20
N LEU A 231 15.18 -18.90 -0.98
CA LEU A 231 13.74 -18.98 -1.27
C LEU A 231 13.23 -20.42 -1.30
N VAL A 232 14.02 -21.35 -1.86
CA VAL A 232 13.65 -22.77 -1.89
C VAL A 232 13.61 -23.34 -0.49
N GLU A 233 14.61 -23.06 0.36
CA GLU A 233 14.61 -23.49 1.76
C GLU A 233 13.42 -22.95 2.54
N VAL A 234 13.09 -21.66 2.36
CA VAL A 234 11.93 -21.04 3.03
C VAL A 234 10.61 -21.61 2.53
N ALA A 235 10.49 -21.90 1.23
CA ALA A 235 9.30 -22.56 0.68
C ALA A 235 9.14 -23.98 1.21
N ILE A 236 10.22 -24.75 1.29
CA ILE A 236 10.23 -26.11 1.87
C ILE A 236 9.85 -26.06 3.35
N ALA A 237 10.46 -25.15 4.12
CA ALA A 237 10.13 -24.98 5.54
C ALA A 237 8.66 -24.59 5.75
N ALA A 238 8.11 -23.71 4.91
CA ALA A 238 6.69 -23.36 4.96
C ALA A 238 5.80 -24.58 4.69
N ILE A 239 6.10 -25.37 3.65
CA ILE A 239 5.35 -26.59 3.34
C ILE A 239 5.39 -27.57 4.53
N ILE A 240 6.55 -27.81 5.14
CA ILE A 240 6.70 -28.72 6.29
C ILE A 240 5.94 -28.24 7.53
N VAL A 241 5.77 -26.93 7.71
CA VAL A 241 5.05 -26.37 8.86
C VAL A 241 3.53 -26.41 8.66
N PHE A 242 3.05 -26.37 7.41
CA PHE A 242 1.63 -26.33 7.08
C PHE A 242 1.04 -27.68 6.61
N PHE A 243 1.87 -28.71 6.41
CA PHE A 243 1.48 -30.09 6.05
C PHE A 243 2.14 -31.11 6.96
#